data_AF-D5ZV24-F1
#
_entry.id   AF-D5ZV24-F1
#
_cell.length_a   1.000
_cell.length_b   1.000
_cell.length_c   1.000
_cell.angle_alpha   90.00
_cell.angle_beta   90.00
_cell.angle_gamma   90.00
#
_symmetry.space_group_name_H-M   'P 1'
#
loop_
_entity.id
_entity.type
_entity.pdbx_description
1 polymer ?
#
loop_
_entity_poly.entity_id
_entity_poly.type
_entity_poly.pdbx_seq_one_letter_code
_entity_poly.pdbx_strand_id
1 'polypeptide(L)'
;MGEKVVAGQFDLSDRQRYRDKLHRCLTGLERLLAEKRFDRPKNLMGLEIELNLAGADGMPRMLNAQVLERIASRDFQTELAMFNLEVNIAPHRLGGRVFDRLDEELRTSLGYADRKAGEVDAGIVMIGILPTLGRDDLVSSNLSDVDRYTLLNDQIVAARGEDFKLDIDGVERLSCTSKSIAPEAACTSVQLHLQVTPDRFADVWNAAQAVAAAQIAVGANSPFLFGRELWRESRPPLFQQSTDTRPPELQAQGVRPRTWFGERWVTSAFDLFEENLRYFPALLPICDDEDPLEVLDRGGIPTLAELVLHNGTIYRWNRPVYGIADGVPHLRVENRVLPAGPTVTDVVANAAFYYGMVRALAEDSRPVWSRLPFEAAAANFDAACKDGIDARLTWPRRGRYGGTAEVDAVTLVRDELLPLAEAGLDAWGIEPADRDLYLGVIEERCRRRVNGATWQAATFHRALDRGLGREAALAATTRRYRELTEQGDPVHTWPVGLPEPVPTA
;
A
#
# COMPACT_ATOMS: atom_id res chain seq x y z
N MET A 1 -12.91 -0.46 -4.01
CA MET A 1 -13.19 0.96 -4.29
C MET A 1 -14.59 1.29 -3.79
N GLY A 2 -14.69 2.32 -2.96
CA GLY A 2 -15.73 2.49 -1.94
C GLY A 2 -17.17 2.71 -2.43
N GLU A 3 -18.09 1.86 -1.99
CA GLU A 3 -19.52 2.14 -2.10
C GLU A 3 -19.92 3.35 -1.26
N LYS A 4 -20.86 4.15 -1.78
CA LYS A 4 -21.47 5.26 -1.03
C LYS A 4 -22.36 4.68 0.06
N VAL A 5 -21.97 4.90 1.31
CA VAL A 5 -22.67 4.41 2.49
C VAL A 5 -23.47 5.55 3.11
N VAL A 6 -24.77 5.34 3.36
CA VAL A 6 -25.62 6.28 4.10
C VAL A 6 -25.37 6.11 5.61
N ALA A 7 -25.00 7.19 6.29
CA ALA A 7 -24.75 7.17 7.72
C ALA A 7 -26.06 6.96 8.52
N GLY A 8 -26.12 5.88 9.30
CA GLY A 8 -27.21 5.57 10.24
C GLY A 8 -26.68 4.89 11.49
N GLN A 9 -27.37 5.04 12.63
CA GLN A 9 -27.04 4.30 13.85
C GLN A 9 -27.46 2.84 13.68
N PHE A 10 -26.50 1.92 13.64
CA PHE A 10 -26.77 0.48 13.54
C PHE A 10 -27.23 -0.09 14.88
N ASP A 11 -28.31 -0.87 14.85
CA ASP A 11 -28.79 -1.56 16.05
C ASP A 11 -28.18 -2.97 16.22
N LEU A 12 -28.52 -3.66 17.31
CA LEU A 12 -28.03 -5.02 17.57
C LEU A 12 -28.54 -6.04 16.54
N SER A 13 -29.75 -5.84 16.01
CA SER A 13 -30.37 -6.72 15.02
C SER A 13 -29.69 -6.60 13.65
N ASP A 14 -29.22 -5.41 13.29
CA ASP A 14 -28.44 -5.16 12.07
C ASP A 14 -27.13 -5.95 12.07
N ARG A 15 -26.43 -5.99 13.21
CA ARG A 15 -25.18 -6.77 13.34
C ARG A 15 -25.41 -8.27 13.21
N GLN A 16 -26.51 -8.79 13.77
CA GLN A 16 -26.87 -10.20 13.61
C GLN A 16 -27.22 -10.53 12.16
N ARG A 17 -28.08 -9.72 11.54
CA ARG A 17 -28.46 -9.86 10.13
C ARG A 17 -27.24 -9.83 9.20
N TYR A 18 -26.34 -8.88 9.40
CA TYR A 18 -25.11 -8.79 8.62
C TYR A 18 -24.22 -10.01 8.81
N ARG A 19 -24.07 -10.50 10.05
CA ARG A 19 -23.30 -11.71 10.32
C ARG A 19 -23.87 -12.92 9.57
N ASP A 20 -25.18 -13.11 9.60
CA ASP A 20 -25.83 -14.22 8.90
C ASP A 20 -25.65 -14.09 7.39
N LYS A 21 -25.83 -12.88 6.84
CA LYS A 21 -25.63 -12.57 5.43
C LYS A 21 -24.17 -12.78 4.98
N LEU A 22 -23.20 -12.41 5.82
CA LEU A 22 -21.77 -12.62 5.58
C LEU A 22 -21.41 -14.12 5.52
N HIS A 23 -21.99 -14.96 6.39
CA HIS A 23 -21.82 -16.42 6.28
C HIS A 23 -22.37 -16.94 4.96
N ARG A 24 -23.54 -16.46 4.52
CA ARG A 24 -24.12 -16.84 3.22
C ARG A 24 -23.24 -16.40 2.06
N CYS A 25 -22.62 -15.24 2.14
CA CYS A 25 -21.64 -14.80 1.14
C CYS A 25 -20.41 -15.72 1.12
N LEU A 26 -19.90 -16.14 2.28
CA LEU A 26 -18.77 -17.07 2.36
C LEU A 26 -19.12 -18.44 1.75
N THR A 27 -20.33 -18.96 2.01
CA THR A 27 -20.84 -20.17 1.35
C THR A 27 -21.03 -19.97 -0.16
N GLY A 28 -21.47 -18.79 -0.59
CA GLY A 28 -21.55 -18.42 -2.00
C GLY A 28 -20.18 -18.45 -2.68
N LEU A 29 -19.16 -17.91 -2.02
CA LEU A 29 -17.77 -17.96 -2.49
C LEU A 29 -17.26 -19.41 -2.60
N GLU A 30 -17.52 -20.24 -1.59
CA GLU A 30 -17.18 -21.67 -1.61
C GLU A 30 -17.79 -22.39 -2.81
N ARG A 31 -19.08 -22.15 -3.09
CA ARG A 31 -19.77 -22.71 -4.27
C ARG A 31 -19.16 -22.23 -5.58
N LEU A 32 -18.89 -20.93 -5.72
CA LEU A 32 -18.25 -20.39 -6.92
C LEU A 32 -16.89 -21.05 -7.20
N LEU A 33 -16.11 -21.32 -6.14
CA LEU A 33 -14.82 -22.01 -6.22
C LEU A 33 -15.01 -23.48 -6.64
N ALA A 34 -15.91 -24.20 -5.97
CA ALA A 34 -16.19 -25.61 -6.25
C ALA A 34 -16.75 -25.84 -7.67
N GLU A 35 -17.64 -24.95 -8.12
CA GLU A 35 -18.26 -24.97 -9.45
C GLU A 35 -17.36 -24.38 -10.55
N LYS A 36 -16.15 -23.92 -10.20
CA LYS A 36 -15.15 -23.34 -11.14
C LYS A 36 -15.70 -22.20 -12.00
N ARG A 37 -16.45 -21.29 -11.37
CA ARG A 37 -17.19 -20.19 -12.03
C ARG A 37 -16.34 -18.95 -12.31
N PHE A 38 -15.07 -18.96 -11.92
CA PHE A 38 -14.14 -17.84 -12.06
C PHE A 38 -13.60 -17.67 -13.47
N ASP A 39 -13.22 -16.44 -13.78
CA ASP A 39 -12.55 -16.06 -15.02
C ASP A 39 -11.27 -16.87 -15.26
N ARG A 40 -10.93 -17.06 -16.54
CA ARG A 40 -9.67 -17.70 -16.94
C ARG A 40 -8.48 -16.74 -16.70
N PRO A 41 -7.23 -17.24 -16.63
CA PRO A 41 -6.08 -16.37 -16.49
C PRO A 41 -6.02 -15.35 -17.64
N LYS A 42 -6.14 -14.06 -17.34
CA LYS A 42 -5.96 -12.97 -18.31
C LYS A 42 -4.63 -12.23 -18.12
N ASN A 43 -3.91 -12.50 -17.03
CA ASN A 43 -2.66 -11.85 -16.63
C ASN A 43 -2.81 -10.31 -16.57
N LEU A 44 -3.91 -9.86 -15.96
CA LEU A 44 -4.17 -8.43 -15.80
C LEU A 44 -3.47 -7.92 -14.53
N MET A 45 -2.78 -6.81 -14.68
CA MET A 45 -2.30 -5.97 -13.60
C MET A 45 -3.19 -4.73 -13.44
N GLY A 46 -3.25 -4.20 -12.24
CA GLY A 46 -3.82 -2.88 -11.94
C GLY A 46 -2.89 -2.11 -11.03
N LEU A 47 -3.00 -0.78 -11.05
CA LEU A 47 -2.16 0.11 -10.26
C LEU A 47 -3.04 1.23 -9.67
N GLU A 48 -2.94 1.43 -8.36
CA GLU A 48 -3.56 2.54 -7.65
C GLU A 48 -2.43 3.36 -6.99
N ILE A 49 -2.51 4.69 -7.03
CA ILE A 49 -1.52 5.58 -6.40
C ILE A 49 -2.25 6.63 -5.58
N GLU A 50 -1.91 6.71 -4.30
CA GLU A 50 -2.35 7.79 -3.41
C GLU A 50 -1.33 8.95 -3.46
N LEU A 51 -1.84 10.18 -3.47
CA LEU A 51 -1.11 11.40 -3.77
C LEU A 51 -1.35 12.42 -2.66
N ASN A 52 -0.31 13.16 -2.26
CA ASN A 52 -0.44 14.29 -1.35
C ASN A 52 -0.52 15.61 -2.10
N LEU A 53 -1.17 16.60 -1.51
CA LEU A 53 -1.23 17.98 -1.99
C LEU A 53 -0.38 18.89 -1.11
N ALA A 54 0.58 19.58 -1.72
CA ALA A 54 1.44 20.55 -1.05
C ALA A 54 1.58 21.84 -1.85
N GLY A 55 1.77 22.97 -1.16
CA GLY A 55 2.01 24.25 -1.79
C GLY A 55 3.45 24.41 -2.27
N ALA A 56 3.73 25.53 -2.95
CA ALA A 56 5.08 25.92 -3.34
C ALA A 56 6.01 26.17 -2.13
N ASP A 57 5.44 26.38 -0.94
CA ASP A 57 6.16 26.46 0.34
C ASP A 57 6.57 25.08 0.90
N GLY A 58 6.03 23.98 0.36
CA GLY A 58 6.21 22.62 0.85
C GLY A 58 5.26 22.24 1.99
N MET A 59 4.27 23.07 2.31
CA MET A 59 3.27 22.81 3.35
C MET A 59 2.04 22.11 2.76
N PRO A 60 1.31 21.27 3.52
CA PRO A 60 0.11 20.59 3.05
C PRO A 60 -0.98 21.56 2.56
N ARG A 61 -1.85 21.09 1.67
CA ARG A 61 -3.01 21.84 1.15
C ARG A 61 -4.29 21.00 1.28
N MET A 62 -5.21 21.46 2.12
CA MET A 62 -6.53 20.84 2.35
C MET A 62 -7.52 21.16 1.21
N LEU A 63 -7.15 20.83 -0.02
CA LEU A 63 -7.83 21.29 -1.24
C LEU A 63 -8.25 20.16 -2.20
N ASN A 64 -8.38 18.92 -1.73
CA ASN A 64 -8.65 17.77 -2.59
C ASN A 64 -9.92 17.92 -3.45
N ALA A 65 -11.01 18.44 -2.88
CA ALA A 65 -12.27 18.64 -3.59
C ALA A 65 -12.12 19.68 -4.72
N GLN A 66 -11.44 20.80 -4.44
CA GLN A 66 -11.18 21.83 -5.45
C GLN A 66 -10.26 21.30 -6.56
N VAL A 67 -9.22 20.54 -6.20
CA VAL A 67 -8.33 19.92 -7.18
C VAL A 67 -9.08 18.90 -8.06
N LEU A 68 -9.92 18.04 -7.47
CA LEU A 68 -10.73 17.07 -8.21
C LEU A 68 -11.71 17.72 -9.17
N GLU A 69 -12.34 18.84 -8.76
CA GLU A 69 -13.20 19.63 -9.64
C GLU A 69 -12.42 20.16 -10.86
N ARG A 70 -11.16 20.55 -10.69
CA ARG A 70 -10.29 21.01 -11.79
C ARG A 70 -9.79 19.86 -12.67
N ILE A 71 -9.49 18.70 -12.10
CA ILE A 71 -9.07 17.51 -12.84
C ILE A 71 -10.22 17.01 -13.72
N ALA A 72 -11.43 16.94 -13.15
CA ALA A 72 -12.67 16.51 -13.81
C ALA A 72 -12.56 15.13 -14.51
N SER A 73 -11.76 14.21 -13.95
CA SER A 73 -11.64 12.82 -14.39
C SER A 73 -12.23 11.86 -13.35
N ARG A 74 -12.80 10.75 -13.81
CA ARG A 74 -13.30 9.66 -12.95
C ARG A 74 -12.20 8.76 -12.41
N ASP A 75 -10.99 8.87 -12.97
CA ASP A 75 -9.84 8.09 -12.54
C ASP A 75 -9.28 8.61 -11.21
N PHE A 76 -9.63 9.85 -10.85
CA PHE A 76 -9.24 10.49 -9.60
C PHE A 76 -10.43 10.59 -8.65
N GLN A 77 -10.15 10.34 -7.38
CA GLN A 77 -11.13 10.50 -6.31
C GLN A 77 -10.49 11.02 -5.02
N THR A 78 -11.35 11.36 -4.06
CA THR A 78 -10.96 11.73 -2.70
C THR A 78 -10.37 10.53 -1.97
N GLU A 79 -9.34 10.77 -1.16
CA GLU A 79 -8.96 9.87 -0.07
C GLU A 79 -9.52 10.34 1.28
N LEU A 80 -9.17 9.66 2.37
CA LEU A 80 -9.69 9.96 3.72
C LEU A 80 -9.60 11.45 4.12
N ALA A 81 -8.55 12.17 3.73
CA ALA A 81 -8.31 13.54 4.17
C ALA A 81 -8.31 14.56 3.03
N MET A 82 -8.56 15.82 3.38
CA MET A 82 -8.66 16.92 2.43
C MET A 82 -7.34 17.23 1.68
N PHE A 83 -6.20 16.67 2.10
CA PHE A 83 -4.90 16.88 1.47
C PHE A 83 -4.45 15.72 0.57
N ASN A 84 -5.23 14.64 0.45
CA ASN A 84 -4.85 13.51 -0.37
C ASN A 84 -5.94 13.12 -1.40
N LEU A 85 -5.45 12.45 -2.44
CA LEU A 85 -6.20 12.00 -3.62
C LEU A 85 -5.74 10.59 -3.96
N GLU A 86 -6.57 9.82 -4.64
CA GLU A 86 -6.16 8.56 -5.26
C GLU A 86 -6.39 8.63 -6.76
N VAL A 87 -5.45 8.07 -7.53
CA VAL A 87 -5.61 7.79 -8.96
C VAL A 87 -5.63 6.28 -9.20
N ASN A 88 -6.62 5.83 -9.97
CA ASN A 88 -6.76 4.45 -10.41
C ASN A 88 -6.36 4.34 -11.88
N ILE A 89 -5.35 3.50 -12.16
CA ILE A 89 -4.88 3.26 -13.52
C ILE A 89 -5.65 2.10 -14.14
N ALA A 90 -6.00 2.24 -15.41
CA ALA A 90 -6.74 1.22 -16.12
C ALA A 90 -5.98 -0.12 -16.10
N PRO A 91 -6.67 -1.27 -16.01
CA PRO A 91 -5.98 -2.56 -16.00
C PRO A 91 -5.22 -2.83 -17.31
N HIS A 92 -3.98 -3.31 -17.21
CA HIS A 92 -3.16 -3.70 -18.35
C HIS A 92 -2.88 -5.20 -18.37
N ARG A 93 -2.71 -5.79 -19.55
CA ARG A 93 -2.14 -7.14 -19.66
C ARG A 93 -0.63 -7.08 -19.41
N LEU A 94 -0.13 -7.93 -18.53
CA LEU A 94 1.31 -8.13 -18.34
C LEU A 94 1.92 -8.82 -19.55
N GLY A 95 2.89 -8.17 -20.18
CA GLY A 95 3.65 -8.65 -21.33
C GLY A 95 4.02 -7.54 -22.31
N GLY A 96 5.01 -7.80 -23.17
CA GLY A 96 5.54 -6.84 -24.14
C GLY A 96 6.04 -5.55 -23.47
N ARG A 97 5.72 -4.41 -24.09
CA ARG A 97 6.10 -3.06 -23.63
C ARG A 97 5.10 -2.44 -22.66
N VAL A 98 4.58 -3.23 -21.72
CA VAL A 98 3.55 -2.75 -20.76
C VAL A 98 4.12 -1.68 -19.83
N PHE A 99 5.40 -1.77 -19.45
CA PHE A 99 6.01 -0.82 -18.53
C PHE A 99 6.30 0.53 -19.19
N ASP A 100 6.76 0.55 -20.44
CA ASP A 100 6.86 1.77 -21.26
C ASP A 100 5.52 2.50 -21.36
N ARG A 101 4.43 1.77 -21.65
CA ARG A 101 3.07 2.34 -21.69
C ARG A 101 2.63 2.88 -20.34
N LEU A 102 2.90 2.15 -19.27
CA LEU A 102 2.55 2.55 -17.91
C LEU A 102 3.31 3.82 -17.50
N ASP A 103 4.60 3.95 -17.85
CA ASP A 103 5.40 5.14 -17.60
C ASP A 103 4.83 6.36 -18.34
N GLU A 104 4.50 6.23 -19.62
CA GLU A 104 3.88 7.30 -20.42
C GLU A 104 2.50 7.71 -19.87
N GLU A 105 1.64 6.75 -19.55
CA GLU A 105 0.30 6.99 -18.99
C GLU A 105 0.38 7.69 -17.64
N LEU A 106 1.25 7.23 -16.74
CA LEU A 106 1.45 7.83 -15.42
C LEU A 106 2.01 9.25 -15.53
N ARG A 107 3.05 9.48 -16.34
CA ARG A 107 3.61 10.82 -16.56
C ARG A 107 2.57 11.79 -17.11
N THR A 108 1.76 11.32 -18.06
CA THR A 108 0.71 12.13 -18.68
C THR A 108 -0.40 12.47 -17.69
N SER A 109 -0.93 11.46 -17.00
CA SER A 109 -2.03 11.60 -16.04
C SER A 109 -1.63 12.46 -14.83
N LEU A 110 -0.50 12.15 -14.20
CA LEU A 110 0.00 12.90 -13.04
C LEU A 110 0.44 14.31 -13.42
N GLY A 111 1.09 14.48 -14.58
CA GLY A 111 1.45 15.81 -15.07
C GLY A 111 0.23 16.67 -15.41
N TYR A 112 -0.85 16.07 -15.93
CA TYR A 112 -2.12 16.77 -16.09
C TYR A 112 -2.73 17.18 -14.75
N ALA A 113 -2.78 16.24 -13.80
CA ALA A 113 -3.34 16.48 -12.48
C ALA A 113 -2.56 17.55 -11.69
N ASP A 114 -1.22 17.56 -11.77
CA ASP A 114 -0.39 18.57 -11.10
C ASP A 114 -0.62 19.97 -11.68
N ARG A 115 -0.72 20.10 -13.02
CA ARG A 115 -1.10 21.38 -13.64
C ARG A 115 -2.47 21.88 -13.18
N LYS A 116 -3.44 20.96 -12.99
CA LYS A 116 -4.78 21.28 -12.49
C LYS A 116 -4.78 21.66 -11.02
N ALA A 117 -3.97 20.99 -10.20
CA ALA A 117 -3.76 21.38 -8.81
C ALA A 117 -3.14 22.79 -8.72
N GLY A 118 -2.22 23.13 -9.63
CA GLY A 118 -1.58 24.45 -9.71
C GLY A 118 -2.55 25.61 -9.94
N GLU A 119 -3.73 25.37 -10.54
CA GLU A 119 -4.77 26.39 -10.73
C GLU A 119 -5.41 26.86 -9.40
N VAL A 120 -5.17 26.14 -8.30
CA VAL A 120 -5.68 26.43 -6.95
C VAL A 120 -4.56 26.45 -5.89
N ASP A 121 -3.33 26.80 -6.31
CA ASP A 121 -2.14 26.92 -5.44
C ASP A 121 -1.76 25.63 -4.68
N ALA A 122 -2.03 24.48 -5.28
CA ALA A 122 -1.61 23.15 -4.82
C ALA A 122 -0.70 22.47 -5.85
N GLY A 123 0.06 21.47 -5.42
CA GLY A 123 0.90 20.63 -6.27
C GLY A 123 0.86 19.19 -5.76
N ILE A 124 1.01 18.24 -6.68
CA ILE A 124 0.97 16.81 -6.39
C ILE A 124 2.34 16.35 -5.91
N VAL A 125 2.36 15.60 -4.81
CA VAL A 125 3.57 14.99 -4.26
C VAL A 125 3.34 13.50 -4.04
N MET A 126 4.06 12.68 -4.81
CA MET A 126 4.09 11.23 -4.63
C MET A 126 5.10 10.87 -3.53
N ILE A 127 4.64 10.73 -2.29
CA ILE A 127 5.51 10.49 -1.13
C ILE A 127 4.75 9.74 -0.04
N GLY A 128 5.34 8.73 0.58
CA GLY A 128 4.63 7.86 1.53
C GLY A 128 3.99 8.60 2.70
N ILE A 129 4.71 9.54 3.33
CA ILE A 129 4.19 10.50 4.32
C ILE A 129 4.78 11.86 3.99
N LEU A 130 3.94 12.90 3.87
CA LEU A 130 4.41 14.26 3.65
C LEU A 130 5.14 14.79 4.90
N PRO A 131 6.44 15.13 4.85
CA PRO A 131 7.24 15.43 6.05
C PRO A 131 6.77 16.65 6.85
N THR A 132 6.01 17.55 6.21
CA THR A 132 5.46 18.77 6.79
C THR A 132 4.07 18.61 7.39
N LEU A 133 3.45 17.42 7.31
CA LEU A 133 2.19 17.17 8.01
C LEU A 133 2.38 17.27 9.52
N GLY A 134 1.61 18.15 10.14
CA GLY A 134 1.51 18.33 11.58
C GLY A 134 0.33 17.59 12.19
N ARG A 135 0.26 17.60 13.53
CA ARG A 135 -0.88 17.02 14.27
C ARG A 135 -2.18 17.78 14.01
N ASP A 136 -2.07 19.09 13.83
CA ASP A 136 -3.22 19.97 13.58
C ASP A 136 -3.80 19.80 12.16
N ASP A 137 -3.04 19.18 11.26
CA ASP A 137 -3.49 18.81 9.92
C ASP A 137 -4.31 17.50 9.92
N LEU A 138 -4.02 16.58 10.85
CA LEU A 138 -4.63 15.24 10.94
C LEU A 138 -5.73 15.19 12.02
N VAL A 139 -6.74 16.03 11.84
CA VAL A 139 -7.91 16.16 12.73
C VAL A 139 -9.19 15.86 11.97
N SER A 140 -10.28 15.53 12.69
CA SER A 140 -11.56 15.16 12.07
C SER A 140 -12.14 16.24 11.15
N SER A 141 -11.85 17.53 11.41
CA SER A 141 -12.32 18.63 10.55
C SER A 141 -11.65 18.68 9.19
N ASN A 142 -10.56 17.94 9.00
CA ASN A 142 -9.83 17.83 7.74
C ASN A 142 -10.07 16.48 7.04
N LEU A 143 -11.06 15.70 7.49
CA LEU A 143 -11.54 14.55 6.74
C LEU A 143 -12.30 15.00 5.50
N SER A 144 -12.17 14.24 4.41
CA SER A 144 -12.95 14.49 3.20
C SER A 144 -14.45 14.44 3.49
N ASP A 145 -15.22 15.31 2.84
CA ASP A 145 -16.68 15.43 3.03
C ASP A 145 -17.42 14.28 2.32
N VAL A 146 -17.25 13.06 2.85
CA VAL A 146 -17.87 11.83 2.37
C VAL A 146 -18.39 11.05 3.57
N ASP A 147 -19.71 10.83 3.63
CA ASP A 147 -20.42 10.16 4.75
C ASP A 147 -19.75 8.86 5.23
N ARG A 148 -19.15 8.12 4.29
CA ARG A 148 -18.44 6.87 4.56
C ARG A 148 -17.26 7.04 5.52
N TYR A 149 -16.47 8.10 5.38
CA TYR A 149 -15.28 8.31 6.21
C TYR A 149 -15.65 8.70 7.63
N THR A 150 -16.66 9.57 7.78
CA THR A 150 -17.23 9.92 9.09
C THR A 150 -17.80 8.69 9.78
N LEU A 151 -18.58 7.86 9.07
CA LEU A 151 -19.13 6.63 9.63
C LEU A 151 -18.03 5.65 10.04
N LEU A 152 -16.99 5.46 9.22
CA LEU A 152 -15.87 4.58 9.54
C LEU A 152 -15.13 5.06 10.79
N ASN A 153 -14.86 6.37 10.88
CA ASN A 153 -14.27 6.98 12.07
C ASN A 153 -15.11 6.64 13.32
N ASP A 154 -16.41 6.90 13.27
CA ASP A 154 -17.29 6.71 14.42
C ASP A 154 -17.35 5.24 14.84
N GLN A 155 -17.38 4.30 13.90
CA GLN A 155 -17.39 2.86 14.20
C GLN A 155 -16.06 2.37 14.79
N ILE A 156 -14.90 2.85 14.31
CA ILE A 156 -13.60 2.46 14.87
C ILE A 156 -13.42 3.07 16.26
N VAL A 157 -13.75 4.35 16.45
CA VAL A 157 -13.71 5.01 17.76
C VAL A 157 -14.63 4.30 18.75
N ALA A 158 -15.87 3.98 18.36
CA ALA A 158 -16.81 3.26 19.21
C ALA A 158 -16.34 1.83 19.53
N ALA A 159 -15.72 1.14 18.57
CA ALA A 159 -15.18 -0.20 18.79
C ALA A 159 -13.98 -0.19 19.75
N ARG A 160 -13.14 0.85 19.68
CA ARG A 160 -11.99 1.04 20.58
C ARG A 160 -12.42 1.43 21.99
N GLY A 161 -13.34 2.39 22.11
CA GLY A 161 -13.86 2.90 23.39
C GLY A 161 -12.96 3.93 24.10
N GLU A 162 -11.85 4.34 23.51
CA GLU A 162 -10.90 5.34 24.04
C GLU A 162 -10.11 6.01 22.91
N ASP A 163 -9.33 7.06 23.22
CA ASP A 163 -8.43 7.72 22.27
C ASP A 163 -7.36 6.74 21.74
N PHE A 164 -6.90 6.95 20.51
CA PHE A 164 -5.79 6.20 19.93
C PHE A 164 -4.47 6.72 20.48
N LYS A 165 -3.65 5.83 21.03
CA LYS A 165 -2.27 6.14 21.41
C LYS A 165 -1.34 5.84 20.24
N LEU A 166 -0.63 6.87 19.79
CA LEU A 166 0.48 6.74 18.84
C LEU A 166 1.79 6.75 19.64
N ASP A 167 2.54 5.66 19.60
CA ASP A 167 3.83 5.48 20.27
C ASP A 167 4.76 4.72 19.31
N ILE A 168 5.60 5.48 18.60
CA ILE A 168 6.50 4.95 17.58
C ILE A 168 7.92 5.32 17.99
N ASP A 169 8.73 4.28 18.24
CA ASP A 169 10.13 4.40 18.63
C ASP A 169 11.02 4.09 17.41
N GLY A 170 11.68 5.12 16.86
CA GLY A 170 12.53 5.06 15.68
C GLY A 170 13.86 5.77 15.92
N VAL A 171 14.35 6.53 14.93
CA VAL A 171 15.51 7.43 15.11
C VAL A 171 15.23 8.44 16.23
N GLU A 172 14.03 9.02 16.21
CA GLU A 172 13.42 9.75 17.32
C GLU A 172 12.21 8.96 17.85
N ARG A 173 11.65 9.38 18.98
CA ARG A 173 10.40 8.82 19.50
C ARG A 173 9.24 9.80 19.32
N LEU A 174 8.13 9.31 18.79
CA LEU A 174 6.84 9.99 18.77
C LEU A 174 5.93 9.35 19.82
N SER A 175 5.35 10.17 20.69
CA SER A 175 4.30 9.76 21.63
C SER A 175 3.21 10.82 21.69
N CYS A 176 2.00 10.49 21.23
CA CYS A 176 0.85 11.37 21.26
C CYS A 176 -0.47 10.59 21.24
N THR A 177 -1.58 11.31 21.36
CA THR A 177 -2.93 10.75 21.24
C THR A 177 -3.70 11.41 20.10
N SER A 178 -4.65 10.65 19.54
CA SER A 178 -5.62 11.09 18.54
C SER A 178 -7.03 10.67 18.96
N LYS A 179 -8.02 11.52 18.68
CA LYS A 179 -9.44 11.24 18.94
C LYS A 179 -10.17 10.63 17.74
N SER A 180 -9.48 10.50 16.62
CA SER A 180 -10.03 10.03 15.36
C SER A 180 -9.02 9.19 14.60
N ILE A 181 -9.51 8.54 13.55
CA ILE A 181 -8.66 7.77 12.62
C ILE A 181 -7.84 8.67 11.70
N ALA A 182 -8.06 9.99 11.68
CA ALA A 182 -7.41 10.93 10.76
C ALA A 182 -5.89 10.75 10.55
N PRO A 183 -5.08 10.33 11.56
CA PRO A 183 -3.67 10.04 11.33
C PRO A 183 -3.37 8.94 10.28
N GLU A 184 -4.29 8.00 9.98
CA GLU A 184 -4.06 7.04 8.89
C GLU A 184 -3.98 7.73 7.52
N ALA A 185 -4.65 8.87 7.31
CA ALA A 185 -4.63 9.59 6.03
C ALA A 185 -3.24 10.10 5.63
N ALA A 186 -2.30 10.21 6.57
CA ALA A 186 -0.91 10.54 6.22
C ALA A 186 -0.22 9.43 5.42
N CYS A 187 -0.75 8.20 5.47
CA CYS A 187 -0.19 7.06 4.76
C CYS A 187 -0.69 7.05 3.32
N THR A 188 0.18 7.38 2.38
CA THR A 188 -0.10 7.19 0.94
C THR A 188 0.76 6.07 0.36
N SER A 189 0.19 5.34 -0.58
CA SER A 189 0.71 4.06 -1.07
C SER A 189 0.68 3.97 -2.59
N VAL A 190 1.45 3.00 -3.09
CA VAL A 190 1.27 2.41 -4.42
C VAL A 190 0.72 1.02 -4.19
N GLN A 191 -0.42 0.71 -4.80
CA GLN A 191 -1.07 -0.59 -4.69
C GLN A 191 -1.00 -1.32 -6.03
N LEU A 192 -0.45 -2.53 -6.02
CA LEU A 192 -0.23 -3.37 -7.20
C LEU A 192 -1.20 -4.53 -7.18
N HIS A 193 -2.05 -4.63 -8.21
CA HIS A 193 -3.01 -5.71 -8.34
C HIS A 193 -2.51 -6.73 -9.34
N LEU A 194 -2.72 -8.02 -9.04
CA LEU A 194 -2.52 -9.11 -9.98
C LEU A 194 -3.78 -9.99 -10.01
N GLN A 195 -4.42 -10.08 -11.16
CA GLN A 195 -5.53 -11.01 -11.36
C GLN A 195 -5.00 -12.45 -11.40
N VAL A 196 -5.63 -13.32 -10.62
CA VAL A 196 -5.21 -14.72 -10.44
C VAL A 196 -6.39 -15.67 -10.55
N THR A 197 -6.12 -16.92 -10.90
CA THR A 197 -7.10 -18.00 -10.81
C THR A 197 -7.12 -18.59 -9.40
N PRO A 198 -8.25 -19.21 -8.99
CA PRO A 198 -8.33 -19.93 -7.72
C PRO A 198 -7.16 -20.89 -7.47
N ASP A 199 -6.81 -21.72 -8.47
CA ASP A 199 -5.76 -22.74 -8.36
C ASP A 199 -4.35 -22.15 -8.14
N ARG A 200 -4.11 -20.90 -8.55
CA ARG A 200 -2.81 -20.21 -8.41
C ARG A 200 -2.78 -19.22 -7.25
N PHE A 201 -3.92 -18.99 -6.61
CA PHE A 201 -4.08 -17.89 -5.66
C PHE A 201 -3.09 -18.00 -4.51
N ALA A 202 -2.99 -19.19 -3.90
CA ALA A 202 -2.14 -19.41 -2.73
C ALA A 202 -0.66 -19.20 -3.02
N ASP A 203 -0.18 -19.68 -4.17
CA ASP A 203 1.23 -19.54 -4.56
C ASP A 203 1.58 -18.07 -4.82
N VAL A 204 0.71 -17.34 -5.52
CA VAL A 204 0.89 -15.90 -5.77
C VAL A 204 0.83 -15.11 -4.47
N TRP A 205 -0.12 -15.42 -3.59
CA TRP A 205 -0.25 -14.79 -2.29
C TRP A 205 1.00 -15.01 -1.43
N ASN A 206 1.42 -16.27 -1.27
CA ASN A 206 2.56 -16.62 -0.43
C ASN A 206 3.87 -16.04 -1.01
N ALA A 207 4.02 -15.98 -2.33
CA ALA A 207 5.12 -15.26 -2.98
C ALA A 207 5.10 -13.77 -2.62
N ALA A 208 3.96 -13.10 -2.78
CA ALA A 208 3.80 -11.69 -2.46
C ALA A 208 4.06 -11.39 -0.97
N GLN A 209 3.67 -12.31 -0.08
CA GLN A 209 3.90 -12.18 1.35
C GLN A 209 5.38 -12.39 1.72
N ALA A 210 6.05 -13.36 1.10
CA ALA A 210 7.47 -13.64 1.33
C ALA A 210 8.39 -12.49 0.89
N VAL A 211 8.05 -11.79 -0.21
CA VAL A 211 8.88 -10.70 -0.76
C VAL A 211 8.50 -9.31 -0.27
N ALA A 212 7.49 -9.18 0.61
CA ALA A 212 7.04 -7.89 1.13
C ALA A 212 8.19 -7.07 1.76
N ALA A 213 9.03 -7.71 2.56
CA ALA A 213 10.18 -7.07 3.19
C ALA A 213 11.21 -6.54 2.17
N ALA A 214 11.47 -7.28 1.09
CA ALA A 214 12.40 -6.85 0.06
C ALA A 214 11.88 -5.61 -0.69
N GLN A 215 10.57 -5.58 -0.99
CA GLN A 215 9.92 -4.41 -1.60
C GLN A 215 10.04 -3.17 -0.71
N ILE A 216 9.76 -3.31 0.59
CA ILE A 216 9.86 -2.20 1.55
C ILE A 216 11.30 -1.72 1.67
N ALA A 217 12.27 -2.63 1.78
CA ALA A 217 13.67 -2.26 1.93
C ALA A 217 14.16 -1.36 0.77
N VAL A 218 13.86 -1.73 -0.48
CA VAL A 218 14.30 -0.96 -1.67
C VAL A 218 13.36 0.20 -2.03
N GLY A 219 12.16 0.23 -1.47
CA GLY A 219 11.09 1.17 -1.79
C GLY A 219 10.70 2.15 -0.68
N ALA A 220 11.25 2.04 0.53
CA ALA A 220 10.86 2.88 1.67
C ALA A 220 10.97 4.38 1.37
N ASN A 221 9.97 5.14 1.79
CA ASN A 221 9.80 6.54 1.40
C ASN A 221 8.96 7.39 2.39
N SER A 222 8.95 7.03 3.68
CA SER A 222 8.16 7.72 4.71
C SER A 222 8.90 7.87 6.05
N PRO A 223 10.11 8.48 6.07
CA PRO A 223 10.93 8.56 7.28
C PRO A 223 10.43 9.56 8.33
N PHE A 224 9.56 10.48 7.96
CA PHE A 224 9.09 11.56 8.84
C PHE A 224 7.61 11.45 9.17
N LEU A 225 7.26 11.75 10.41
CA LEU A 225 5.88 11.88 10.87
C LEU A 225 5.81 12.96 11.98
N PHE A 226 4.92 13.93 11.84
CA PHE A 226 4.76 15.04 12.79
C PHE A 226 6.08 15.74 13.16
N GLY A 227 6.94 15.94 12.16
CA GLY A 227 8.24 16.59 12.29
C GLY A 227 9.31 15.80 13.05
N ARG A 228 9.10 14.49 13.25
CA ARG A 228 10.08 13.56 13.83
C ARG A 228 10.55 12.57 12.78
N GLU A 229 11.86 12.30 12.75
CA GLU A 229 12.40 11.16 11.99
C GLU A 229 12.15 9.87 12.79
N LEU A 230 11.45 8.90 12.20
CA LEU A 230 11.05 7.66 12.87
C LEU A 230 11.64 6.43 12.17
N TRP A 231 10.81 5.62 11.54
CA TRP A 231 11.20 4.42 10.78
C TRP A 231 11.40 4.79 9.32
N ARG A 232 12.22 4.06 8.57
CA ARG A 232 12.38 4.32 7.12
C ARG A 232 11.06 4.20 6.36
N GLU A 233 10.20 3.30 6.81
CA GLU A 233 8.81 3.19 6.40
C GLU A 233 7.91 3.27 7.64
N SER A 234 7.44 4.48 7.97
CA SER A 234 6.63 4.75 9.18
C SER A 234 5.13 4.53 8.98
N ARG A 235 4.65 4.29 7.75
CA ARG A 235 3.21 4.06 7.51
C ARG A 235 2.70 2.82 8.26
N PRO A 236 3.40 1.67 8.27
CA PRO A 236 2.86 0.48 8.93
C PRO A 236 2.58 0.64 10.43
N PRO A 237 3.52 1.13 11.28
CA PRO A 237 3.20 1.37 12.68
C PRO A 237 2.17 2.49 12.86
N LEU A 238 2.18 3.55 12.03
CA LEU A 238 1.18 4.61 12.09
C LEU A 238 -0.23 4.07 11.82
N PHE A 239 -0.41 3.41 10.67
CA PHE A 239 -1.69 2.88 10.21
C PHE A 239 -2.25 1.85 11.19
N GLN A 240 -1.40 0.98 11.75
CA GLN A 240 -1.83 0.03 12.76
C GLN A 240 -2.34 0.75 14.01
N GLN A 241 -1.60 1.71 14.55
CA GLN A 241 -1.94 2.36 15.81
C GLN A 241 -3.12 3.35 15.68
N SER A 242 -3.28 4.00 14.52
CA SER A 242 -4.37 4.96 14.26
C SER A 242 -5.71 4.30 13.94
N THR A 243 -5.72 2.99 13.64
CA THR A 243 -6.94 2.23 13.33
C THR A 243 -7.18 1.05 14.27
N ASP A 244 -6.39 0.93 15.35
CA ASP A 244 -6.48 -0.20 16.26
C ASP A 244 -7.75 -0.14 17.10
N THR A 245 -8.71 -1.02 16.78
CA THR A 245 -9.95 -1.17 17.57
C THR A 245 -9.74 -1.87 18.90
N ARG A 246 -8.52 -2.35 19.21
CA ARG A 246 -8.23 -3.08 20.45
C ARG A 246 -7.77 -2.11 21.55
N PRO A 247 -8.45 -2.05 22.71
CA PRO A 247 -7.87 -1.45 23.91
C PRO A 247 -6.69 -2.29 24.42
N PRO A 248 -5.83 -1.75 25.32
CA PRO A 248 -4.60 -2.40 25.78
C PRO A 248 -4.80 -3.84 26.30
N GLU A 249 -5.93 -4.13 26.94
CA GLU A 249 -6.26 -5.45 27.47
C GLU A 249 -6.44 -6.48 26.35
N LEU A 250 -7.12 -6.12 25.25
CA LEU A 250 -7.29 -7.01 24.11
C LEU A 250 -5.98 -7.22 23.35
N GLN A 251 -5.12 -6.20 23.30
CA GLN A 251 -3.77 -6.34 22.74
C GLN A 251 -2.95 -7.34 23.57
N ALA A 252 -3.00 -7.23 24.91
CA ALA A 252 -2.30 -8.15 25.83
C ALA A 252 -2.84 -9.60 25.74
N GLN A 253 -4.12 -9.78 25.39
CA GLN A 253 -4.73 -11.09 25.15
C GLN A 253 -4.40 -11.71 23.77
N GLY A 254 -3.68 -10.98 22.90
CA GLY A 254 -3.33 -11.45 21.57
C GLY A 254 -4.49 -11.41 20.57
N VAL A 255 -5.52 -10.58 20.81
CA VAL A 255 -6.55 -10.30 19.79
C VAL A 255 -5.86 -9.71 18.56
N ARG A 256 -6.23 -10.14 17.35
CA ARG A 256 -5.56 -9.71 16.11
C ARG A 256 -5.89 -8.24 15.80
N PRO A 257 -4.91 -7.42 15.39
CA PRO A 257 -5.19 -6.09 14.84
C PRO A 257 -5.92 -6.22 13.50
N ARG A 258 -6.68 -5.19 13.10
CA ARG A 258 -7.25 -5.11 11.75
C ARG A 258 -6.19 -4.85 10.69
N THR A 259 -5.17 -4.08 11.05
CA THR A 259 -3.97 -3.86 10.22
C THR A 259 -2.99 -4.99 10.48
N TRP A 260 -2.82 -5.89 9.51
CA TRP A 260 -2.26 -7.21 9.79
C TRP A 260 -1.44 -7.80 8.65
N PHE A 261 -0.27 -8.37 8.98
CA PHE A 261 0.57 -9.12 8.04
C PHE A 261 0.06 -10.55 7.77
N GLY A 262 -0.60 -11.17 8.76
CA GLY A 262 -1.05 -12.57 8.74
C GLY A 262 -0.46 -13.41 9.88
N GLU A 263 -0.80 -14.70 9.95
CA GLU A 263 -0.24 -15.65 10.94
C GLU A 263 0.25 -16.99 10.35
N ARG A 264 0.03 -17.22 9.04
CA ARG A 264 0.43 -18.46 8.35
C ARG A 264 0.48 -18.27 6.84
N TRP A 265 1.22 -19.15 6.18
CA TRP A 265 1.08 -19.37 4.74
C TRP A 265 -0.30 -19.95 4.44
N VAL A 266 -0.89 -19.55 3.31
CA VAL A 266 -2.25 -19.97 2.94
C VAL A 266 -2.23 -21.06 1.88
N THR A 267 -3.34 -21.77 1.77
CA THR A 267 -3.58 -22.83 0.77
C THR A 267 -4.68 -22.47 -0.23
N SER A 268 -5.48 -21.43 0.07
CA SER A 268 -6.51 -20.94 -0.85
C SER A 268 -6.90 -19.48 -0.57
N ALA A 269 -7.65 -18.86 -1.49
CA ALA A 269 -8.30 -17.57 -1.24
C ALA A 269 -9.36 -17.66 -0.14
N PHE A 270 -10.04 -18.82 -0.03
CA PHE A 270 -11.09 -19.05 0.96
C PHE A 270 -10.54 -18.92 2.39
N ASP A 271 -9.32 -19.42 2.64
CA ASP A 271 -8.65 -19.33 3.95
C ASP A 271 -8.64 -17.89 4.51
N LEU A 272 -8.47 -16.90 3.64
CA LEU A 272 -8.39 -15.48 4.01
C LEU A 272 -9.76 -14.85 4.25
N PHE A 273 -10.77 -15.20 3.44
CA PHE A 273 -12.13 -14.72 3.64
C PHE A 273 -12.81 -15.37 4.85
N GLU A 274 -12.56 -16.66 5.09
CA GLU A 274 -12.97 -17.35 6.31
C GLU A 274 -12.30 -16.74 7.54
N GLU A 275 -10.99 -16.48 7.46
CA GLU A 275 -10.24 -15.81 8.51
C GLU A 275 -10.82 -14.42 8.85
N ASN A 276 -11.21 -13.66 7.83
CA ASN A 276 -11.84 -12.35 8.03
C ASN A 276 -13.13 -12.46 8.86
N LEU A 277 -13.98 -13.43 8.54
CA LEU A 277 -15.23 -13.71 9.26
C LEU A 277 -14.96 -14.19 10.69
N ARG A 278 -13.93 -15.03 10.86
CA ARG A 278 -13.59 -15.66 12.15
C ARG A 278 -13.05 -14.67 13.17
N TYR A 279 -12.19 -13.73 12.77
CA TYR A 279 -11.44 -12.89 13.70
C TYR A 279 -11.94 -11.46 13.84
N PHE A 280 -12.63 -10.90 12.84
CA PHE A 280 -12.97 -9.48 12.85
C PHE A 280 -14.49 -9.25 12.91
N PRO A 281 -14.98 -8.49 13.90
CA PRO A 281 -16.35 -7.99 13.89
C PRO A 281 -16.62 -7.10 12.66
N ALA A 282 -17.86 -7.01 12.21
CA ALA A 282 -18.22 -6.05 11.16
C ALA A 282 -18.21 -4.61 11.69
N LEU A 283 -17.50 -3.70 11.02
CA LEU A 283 -17.56 -2.26 11.34
C LEU A 283 -18.77 -1.59 10.67
N LEU A 284 -19.10 -1.99 9.46
CA LEU A 284 -20.17 -1.41 8.65
C LEU A 284 -21.20 -2.50 8.31
N PRO A 285 -22.17 -2.79 9.21
CA PRO A 285 -23.15 -3.87 9.03
C PRO A 285 -24.26 -3.50 8.04
N ILE A 286 -23.88 -3.11 6.82
CA ILE A 286 -24.78 -2.72 5.73
C ILE A 286 -25.05 -3.94 4.87
N CYS A 287 -26.31 -4.30 4.70
CA CYS A 287 -26.71 -5.46 3.92
C CYS A 287 -27.33 -5.01 2.60
N ASP A 288 -26.98 -5.71 1.53
CA ASP A 288 -27.68 -5.65 0.26
C ASP A 288 -28.89 -6.59 0.28
N ASP A 289 -29.89 -6.26 -0.54
CA ASP A 289 -31.09 -7.09 -0.72
C ASP A 289 -30.76 -8.43 -1.41
N GLU A 290 -29.68 -8.51 -2.20
CA GLU A 290 -29.29 -9.69 -2.97
C GLU A 290 -29.02 -10.90 -2.09
N ASP A 291 -29.77 -12.00 -2.26
CA ASP A 291 -29.43 -13.28 -1.62
C ASP A 291 -28.40 -14.06 -2.47
N PRO A 292 -27.14 -14.22 -2.02
CA PRO A 292 -26.09 -14.76 -2.86
C PRO A 292 -26.34 -16.23 -3.25
N LEU A 293 -27.05 -17.00 -2.42
CA LEU A 293 -27.33 -18.41 -2.70
C LEU A 293 -28.48 -18.55 -3.71
N GLU A 294 -29.51 -17.71 -3.61
CA GLU A 294 -30.60 -17.72 -4.61
C GLU A 294 -30.10 -17.28 -5.99
N VAL A 295 -29.19 -16.30 -6.06
CA VAL A 295 -28.55 -15.88 -7.31
C VAL A 295 -27.80 -17.06 -7.95
N LEU A 296 -27.03 -17.80 -7.17
CA LEU A 296 -26.33 -19.00 -7.65
C LEU A 296 -27.29 -20.10 -8.11
N ASP A 297 -28.37 -20.34 -7.38
CA ASP A 297 -29.38 -21.37 -7.74
C ASP A 297 -30.10 -21.04 -9.05
N ARG A 298 -30.24 -19.74 -9.36
CA ARG A 298 -30.75 -19.26 -10.66
C ARG A 298 -29.67 -19.22 -11.76
N GLY A 299 -28.45 -19.67 -11.46
CA GLY A 299 -27.32 -19.71 -12.38
C GLY A 299 -26.60 -18.37 -12.58
N GLY A 300 -26.87 -17.37 -11.75
CA GLY A 300 -26.21 -16.06 -11.76
C GLY A 300 -24.84 -16.06 -11.07
N ILE A 301 -24.28 -14.86 -10.89
CA ILE A 301 -23.04 -14.61 -10.14
C ILE A 301 -23.34 -13.54 -9.08
N PRO A 302 -23.25 -13.86 -7.79
CA PRO A 302 -23.58 -12.91 -6.72
C PRO A 302 -22.46 -11.88 -6.54
N THR A 303 -22.83 -10.65 -6.16
CA THR A 303 -21.89 -9.56 -5.87
C THR A 303 -21.08 -9.82 -4.61
N LEU A 304 -21.62 -10.61 -3.68
CA LEU A 304 -21.04 -10.89 -2.37
C LEU A 304 -20.75 -9.59 -1.58
N ALA A 305 -21.65 -8.61 -1.67
CA ALA A 305 -21.46 -7.25 -1.18
C ALA A 305 -20.98 -7.19 0.28
N GLU A 306 -21.58 -7.94 1.19
CA GLU A 306 -21.19 -7.95 2.60
C GLU A 306 -19.77 -8.50 2.79
N LEU A 307 -19.38 -9.54 2.05
CA LEU A 307 -18.03 -10.11 2.11
C LEU A 307 -16.99 -9.13 1.57
N VAL A 308 -17.29 -8.44 0.47
CA VAL A 308 -16.42 -7.41 -0.11
C VAL A 308 -16.29 -6.21 0.83
N LEU A 309 -17.39 -5.73 1.41
CA LEU A 309 -17.41 -4.62 2.36
C LEU A 309 -16.63 -4.97 3.63
N HIS A 310 -16.86 -6.15 4.21
CA HIS A 310 -16.13 -6.61 5.41
C HIS A 310 -14.63 -6.67 5.16
N ASN A 311 -14.22 -7.29 4.04
CA ASN A 311 -12.82 -7.36 3.62
C ASN A 311 -12.21 -5.97 3.40
N GLY A 312 -12.99 -4.99 2.93
CA GLY A 312 -12.58 -3.60 2.78
C GLY A 312 -12.26 -2.86 4.08
N THR A 313 -12.66 -3.40 5.24
CA THR A 313 -12.42 -2.83 6.58
C THR A 313 -11.35 -3.61 7.39
N ILE A 314 -10.57 -4.44 6.69
CA ILE A 314 -9.45 -5.21 7.24
C ILE A 314 -8.21 -4.85 6.41
N TYR A 315 -7.25 -4.20 7.03
CA TYR A 315 -6.16 -3.49 6.36
C TYR A 315 -4.92 -4.37 6.26
N ARG A 316 -5.01 -5.43 5.47
CA ARG A 316 -3.86 -6.32 5.23
C ARG A 316 -2.87 -5.71 4.25
N TRP A 317 -1.58 -6.03 4.41
CA TRP A 317 -0.52 -5.56 3.51
C TRP A 317 -0.52 -6.24 2.13
N ASN A 318 -1.04 -7.46 2.05
CA ASN A 318 -1.58 -8.03 0.81
C ASN A 318 -3.07 -8.30 1.06
N ARG A 319 -3.98 -7.99 0.12
CA ARG A 319 -5.42 -8.14 0.30
C ARG A 319 -6.02 -9.08 -0.75
N PRO A 320 -6.86 -10.07 -0.34
CA PRO A 320 -7.59 -10.88 -1.29
C PRO A 320 -8.74 -10.03 -1.85
N VAL A 321 -8.93 -10.05 -3.16
CA VAL A 321 -10.01 -9.28 -3.78
C VAL A 321 -10.89 -10.22 -4.58
N TYR A 322 -12.18 -10.24 -4.24
CA TYR A 322 -13.24 -10.74 -5.09
C TYR A 322 -13.81 -9.56 -5.88
N GLY A 323 -14.04 -9.74 -7.18
CA GLY A 323 -14.68 -8.74 -8.01
C GLY A 323 -15.39 -9.37 -9.20
N ILE A 324 -16.25 -8.61 -9.86
CA ILE A 324 -16.97 -9.02 -11.07
C ILE A 324 -16.62 -8.08 -12.20
N ALA A 325 -16.26 -8.63 -13.36
CA ALA A 325 -16.03 -7.88 -14.59
C ALA A 325 -16.77 -8.57 -15.73
N ASP A 326 -17.56 -7.81 -16.49
CA ASP A 326 -18.39 -8.31 -17.59
C ASP A 326 -19.27 -9.52 -17.20
N GLY A 327 -19.81 -9.49 -15.96
CA GLY A 327 -20.65 -10.57 -15.41
C GLY A 327 -19.88 -11.82 -14.96
N VAL A 328 -18.54 -11.82 -15.00
CA VAL A 328 -17.69 -12.95 -14.61
C VAL A 328 -16.92 -12.62 -13.32
N PRO A 329 -16.94 -13.50 -12.30
CA PRO A 329 -16.18 -13.26 -11.08
C PRO A 329 -14.70 -13.53 -11.30
N HIS A 330 -13.86 -12.77 -10.62
CA HIS A 330 -12.41 -12.93 -10.64
C HIS A 330 -11.80 -12.71 -9.26
N LEU A 331 -10.60 -13.25 -9.06
CA LEU A 331 -9.79 -13.03 -7.88
C LEU A 331 -8.58 -12.16 -8.22
N ARG A 332 -8.15 -11.34 -7.27
CA ARG A 332 -6.88 -10.61 -7.34
C ARG A 332 -6.14 -10.72 -6.02
N VAL A 333 -4.82 -10.70 -6.11
CA VAL A 333 -3.95 -10.33 -4.99
C VAL A 333 -3.60 -8.85 -5.17
N GLU A 334 -3.92 -8.05 -4.17
CA GLU A 334 -3.57 -6.63 -4.12
C GLU A 334 -2.43 -6.45 -3.11
N ASN A 335 -1.26 -6.04 -3.59
CA ASN A 335 -0.09 -5.72 -2.77
C ASN A 335 -0.09 -4.24 -2.42
N ARG A 336 -0.02 -3.91 -1.13
CA ARG A 336 -0.20 -2.54 -0.59
C ARG A 336 1.00 -2.07 0.23
N VAL A 337 2.15 -2.73 0.09
CA VAL A 337 3.30 -2.52 1.00
C VAL A 337 4.10 -1.27 0.64
N LEU A 338 4.06 -0.85 -0.62
CA LEU A 338 4.90 0.23 -1.13
C LEU A 338 4.31 1.61 -0.81
N PRO A 339 5.16 2.58 -0.43
CA PRO A 339 4.76 3.98 -0.33
C PRO A 339 4.61 4.58 -1.72
N ALA A 340 3.90 5.71 -1.81
CA ALA A 340 3.85 6.49 -3.04
C ALA A 340 5.24 7.03 -3.43
N GLY A 341 5.52 7.06 -4.75
CA GLY A 341 6.70 7.71 -5.36
C GLY A 341 8.05 6.97 -5.19
N PRO A 342 9.19 7.68 -5.28
CA PRO A 342 9.30 9.13 -5.53
C PRO A 342 8.96 9.60 -6.93
N THR A 343 9.35 8.87 -7.96
CA THR A 343 9.08 9.20 -9.37
C THR A 343 8.23 8.15 -10.06
N VAL A 344 7.68 8.47 -11.24
CA VAL A 344 7.03 7.46 -12.09
C VAL A 344 7.98 6.31 -12.40
N THR A 345 9.23 6.62 -12.77
CA THR A 345 10.24 5.60 -13.04
C THR A 345 10.51 4.72 -11.81
N ASP A 346 10.52 5.30 -10.61
CA ASP A 346 10.68 4.55 -9.37
C ASP A 346 9.47 3.63 -9.07
N VAL A 347 8.25 4.09 -9.35
CA VAL A 347 7.00 3.32 -9.22
C VAL A 347 7.00 2.14 -10.20
N VAL A 348 7.33 2.37 -11.47
CA VAL A 348 7.37 1.32 -12.49
C VAL A 348 8.51 0.32 -12.21
N ALA A 349 9.67 0.79 -11.70
CA ALA A 349 10.74 -0.09 -11.24
C ALA A 349 10.29 -1.02 -10.10
N ASN A 350 9.56 -0.49 -9.11
CA ASN A 350 8.99 -1.29 -8.03
C ASN A 350 7.96 -2.31 -8.56
N ALA A 351 7.11 -1.91 -9.51
CA ALA A 351 6.13 -2.79 -10.13
C ALA A 351 6.80 -3.93 -10.92
N ALA A 352 7.81 -3.63 -11.74
CA ALA A 352 8.59 -4.62 -12.47
C ALA A 352 9.25 -5.63 -11.53
N PHE A 353 9.87 -5.15 -10.45
CA PHE A 353 10.48 -6.02 -9.44
C PHE A 353 9.45 -6.94 -8.76
N TYR A 354 8.31 -6.38 -8.34
CA TYR A 354 7.23 -7.16 -7.71
C TYR A 354 6.67 -8.24 -8.64
N TYR A 355 6.22 -7.87 -9.85
CA TYR A 355 5.57 -8.80 -10.77
C TYR A 355 6.54 -9.88 -11.29
N GLY A 356 7.83 -9.54 -11.44
CA GLY A 356 8.88 -10.51 -11.73
C GLY A 356 9.07 -11.51 -10.59
N MET A 357 9.34 -11.04 -9.38
CA MET A 357 9.57 -11.91 -8.22
C MET A 357 8.37 -12.83 -7.95
N VAL A 358 7.16 -12.28 -7.93
CA VAL A 358 5.95 -13.04 -7.65
C VAL A 358 5.74 -14.13 -8.69
N ARG A 359 6.00 -13.84 -9.97
CA ARG A 359 5.88 -14.83 -11.03
C ARG A 359 6.87 -15.98 -10.87
N ALA A 360 8.14 -15.66 -10.64
CA ALA A 360 9.17 -16.68 -10.49
C ALA A 360 8.94 -17.54 -9.24
N LEU A 361 8.61 -16.93 -8.10
CA LEU A 361 8.40 -17.65 -6.84
C LEU A 361 7.12 -18.47 -6.82
N ALA A 362 6.04 -17.98 -7.46
CA ALA A 362 4.79 -18.73 -7.56
C ALA A 362 4.89 -19.95 -8.47
N GLU A 363 5.95 -20.07 -9.27
CA GLU A 363 6.19 -21.21 -10.18
C GLU A 363 7.41 -22.05 -9.76
N ASP A 364 8.04 -21.72 -8.62
CA ASP A 364 9.16 -22.47 -8.10
C ASP A 364 8.71 -23.87 -7.63
N SER A 365 9.34 -24.90 -8.20
CA SER A 365 9.13 -26.30 -7.80
C SER A 365 9.38 -26.58 -6.31
N ARG A 366 10.19 -25.74 -5.64
CA ARG A 366 10.44 -25.80 -4.20
C ARG A 366 10.17 -24.42 -3.57
N PRO A 367 8.88 -24.08 -3.35
CA PRO A 367 8.48 -22.73 -3.00
C PRO A 367 9.16 -22.20 -1.75
N VAL A 368 9.38 -20.89 -1.71
CA VAL A 368 10.08 -20.22 -0.59
C VAL A 368 9.37 -20.44 0.74
N TRP A 369 8.03 -20.45 0.78
CA TRP A 369 7.24 -20.67 2.00
C TRP A 369 7.32 -22.09 2.56
N SER A 370 7.86 -23.06 1.81
CA SER A 370 8.20 -24.38 2.35
C SER A 370 9.54 -24.41 3.10
N ARG A 371 10.33 -23.33 2.99
CA ARG A 371 11.70 -23.21 3.51
C ARG A 371 11.89 -22.01 4.44
N LEU A 372 11.04 -21.00 4.32
CA LEU A 372 10.98 -19.82 5.15
C LEU A 372 9.81 -19.95 6.13
N PRO A 373 10.06 -20.02 7.44
CA PRO A 373 8.99 -19.97 8.44
C PRO A 373 8.19 -18.66 8.32
N PHE A 374 6.87 -18.71 8.55
CA PHE A 374 6.01 -17.53 8.37
C PHE A 374 6.39 -16.40 9.33
N GLU A 375 6.72 -16.75 10.57
CA GLU A 375 7.20 -15.82 11.60
C GLU A 375 8.48 -15.10 11.18
N ALA A 376 9.35 -15.73 10.38
CA ALA A 376 10.52 -15.09 9.83
C ALA A 376 10.15 -14.08 8.72
N ALA A 377 9.14 -14.39 7.89
CA ALA A 377 8.62 -13.43 6.91
C ALA A 377 7.96 -12.22 7.59
N ALA A 378 7.23 -12.42 8.69
CA ALA A 378 6.65 -11.35 9.49
C ALA A 378 7.74 -10.49 10.17
N ALA A 379 8.75 -11.12 10.78
CA ALA A 379 9.88 -10.38 11.36
C ALA A 379 10.68 -9.60 10.31
N ASN A 380 10.84 -10.16 9.10
CA ASN A 380 11.46 -9.47 7.97
C ASN A 380 10.66 -8.22 7.57
N PHE A 381 9.33 -8.28 7.58
CA PHE A 381 8.49 -7.13 7.28
C PHE A 381 8.75 -5.99 8.28
N ASP A 382 8.74 -6.28 9.58
CA ASP A 382 9.00 -5.27 10.61
C ASP A 382 10.43 -4.70 10.51
N ALA A 383 11.43 -5.55 10.28
CA ALA A 383 12.81 -5.13 10.10
C ALA A 383 12.98 -4.22 8.87
N ALA A 384 12.36 -4.57 7.75
CA ALA A 384 12.37 -3.74 6.55
C ALA A 384 11.65 -2.40 6.76
N CYS A 385 10.55 -2.39 7.52
CA CYS A 385 9.85 -1.14 7.83
C CYS A 385 10.74 -0.20 8.65
N LYS A 386 11.38 -0.74 9.69
CA LYS A 386 12.22 0.01 10.62
C LYS A 386 13.49 0.52 9.95
N ASP A 387 14.25 -0.40 9.36
CA ASP A 387 15.63 -0.15 8.91
C ASP A 387 15.75 0.13 7.41
N GLY A 388 14.68 -0.09 6.63
CA GLY A 388 14.64 0.21 5.20
C GLY A 388 15.69 -0.57 4.42
N ILE A 389 16.46 0.13 3.57
CA ILE A 389 17.46 -0.48 2.69
C ILE A 389 18.64 -1.12 3.43
N ASP A 390 18.84 -0.74 4.69
CA ASP A 390 19.89 -1.28 5.57
C ASP A 390 19.40 -2.48 6.41
N ALA A 391 18.16 -2.92 6.22
CA ALA A 391 17.59 -4.05 6.93
C ALA A 391 18.36 -5.35 6.69
N ARG A 392 18.35 -6.23 7.70
CA ARG A 392 18.87 -7.60 7.59
C ARG A 392 17.70 -8.56 7.67
N LEU A 393 17.61 -9.45 6.68
CA LEU A 393 16.45 -10.30 6.45
C LEU A 393 16.84 -11.77 6.59
N THR A 394 15.96 -12.57 7.20
CA THR A 394 16.08 -14.02 7.26
C THR A 394 15.58 -14.63 5.95
N TRP A 395 16.43 -15.38 5.25
CA TRP A 395 16.09 -16.00 3.97
C TRP A 395 16.63 -17.43 3.85
N PRO A 396 16.01 -18.34 3.07
CA PRO A 396 16.55 -19.68 2.87
C PRO A 396 17.97 -19.70 2.30
N ARG A 397 18.84 -20.57 2.83
CA ARG A 397 20.21 -20.74 2.31
C ARG A 397 20.21 -21.43 0.94
N ARG A 398 21.17 -21.04 0.11
CA ARG A 398 21.55 -21.79 -1.10
C ARG A 398 22.39 -23.01 -0.72
N GLY A 399 22.07 -24.17 -1.29
CA GLY A 399 22.91 -25.37 -1.21
C GLY A 399 22.38 -26.52 -0.34
N ARG A 400 23.26 -27.49 -0.08
CA ARG A 400 22.92 -28.83 0.44
C ARG A 400 22.50 -28.82 1.92
N TYR A 401 22.94 -27.83 2.68
CA TYR A 401 22.54 -27.61 4.07
C TYR A 401 21.31 -26.71 4.06
N GLY A 402 20.14 -27.28 4.39
CA GLY A 402 18.89 -26.53 4.48
C GLY A 402 18.88 -25.48 5.60
N GLY A 403 17.74 -24.81 5.77
CA GLY A 403 17.51 -23.78 6.78
C GLY A 403 17.66 -22.36 6.24
N THR A 404 17.58 -21.39 7.14
CA THR A 404 17.62 -19.96 6.85
C THR A 404 18.93 -19.33 7.33
N ALA A 405 19.25 -18.15 6.79
CA ALA A 405 20.32 -17.28 7.24
C ALA A 405 19.87 -15.83 7.19
N GLU A 406 20.46 -15.02 8.06
CA GLU A 406 20.29 -13.57 8.03
C GLU A 406 21.26 -12.96 7.01
N VAL A 407 20.74 -12.12 6.12
CA VAL A 407 21.47 -11.51 5.01
C VAL A 407 21.03 -10.05 4.84
N ASP A 408 21.95 -9.16 4.48
CA ASP A 408 21.61 -7.77 4.20
C ASP A 408 20.60 -7.69 3.05
N ALA A 409 19.58 -6.84 3.17
CA ALA A 409 18.51 -6.73 2.17
C ALA A 409 19.06 -6.45 0.77
N VAL A 410 20.03 -5.53 0.64
CA VAL A 410 20.68 -5.23 -0.64
C VAL A 410 21.43 -6.41 -1.25
N THR A 411 22.02 -7.28 -0.42
CA THR A 411 22.73 -8.48 -0.89
C THR A 411 21.72 -9.53 -1.34
N LEU A 412 20.66 -9.75 -0.56
CA LEU A 412 19.57 -10.66 -0.93
C LEU A 412 18.92 -10.22 -2.26
N VAL A 413 18.63 -8.93 -2.39
CA VAL A 413 18.01 -8.39 -3.60
C VAL A 413 18.91 -8.59 -4.81
N ARG A 414 20.19 -8.19 -4.72
CA ARG A 414 21.12 -8.27 -5.86
C ARG A 414 21.47 -9.69 -6.27
N ASP A 415 21.76 -10.55 -5.30
CA ASP A 415 22.33 -11.86 -5.59
C ASP A 415 21.25 -12.92 -5.84
N GLU A 416 20.02 -12.70 -5.38
CA GLU A 416 18.92 -13.66 -5.46
C GLU A 416 17.63 -13.14 -6.06
N LEU A 417 17.10 -12.02 -5.55
CA LEU A 417 15.75 -11.61 -5.96
C LEU A 417 15.71 -10.92 -7.33
N LEU A 418 16.74 -10.17 -7.72
CA LEU A 418 16.84 -9.57 -9.05
C LEU A 418 16.95 -10.63 -10.16
N PRO A 419 17.81 -11.67 -10.05
CA PRO A 419 17.80 -12.79 -10.99
C PRO A 419 16.45 -13.50 -11.08
N LEU A 420 15.73 -13.66 -9.95
CA LEU A 420 14.38 -14.22 -9.96
C LEU A 420 13.37 -13.28 -10.64
N ALA A 421 13.48 -11.97 -10.38
CA ALA A 421 12.62 -10.98 -11.00
C ALA A 421 12.81 -10.96 -12.52
N GLU A 422 14.06 -11.00 -13.00
CA GLU A 422 14.41 -11.08 -14.43
C GLU A 422 13.74 -12.30 -15.07
N ALA A 423 13.93 -13.49 -14.50
CA ALA A 423 13.33 -14.72 -15.02
C ALA A 423 11.79 -14.68 -15.00
N GLY A 424 11.20 -14.06 -13.99
CA GLY A 424 9.75 -13.87 -13.91
C GLY A 424 9.20 -12.90 -14.94
N LEU A 425 9.90 -11.80 -15.22
CA LEU A 425 9.53 -10.85 -16.27
C LEU A 425 9.69 -11.47 -17.67
N ASP A 426 10.70 -12.31 -17.87
CA ASP A 426 10.84 -13.12 -19.10
C ASP A 426 9.70 -14.10 -19.28
N ALA A 427 9.26 -14.75 -18.19
CA ALA A 427 8.11 -15.64 -18.21
C ALA A 427 6.78 -14.91 -18.49
N TRP A 428 6.69 -13.62 -18.14
CA TRP A 428 5.60 -12.75 -18.58
C TRP A 428 5.72 -12.30 -20.04
N GLY A 429 6.88 -12.46 -20.67
CA GLY A 429 7.16 -11.98 -22.02
C GLY A 429 7.32 -10.47 -22.08
N ILE A 430 7.86 -9.86 -21.02
CA ILE A 430 8.18 -8.43 -20.98
C ILE A 430 9.35 -8.14 -21.92
N GLU A 431 9.31 -6.98 -22.58
CA GLU A 431 10.39 -6.56 -23.46
C GLU A 431 11.72 -6.43 -22.68
N PRO A 432 12.82 -7.06 -23.14
CA PRO A 432 14.10 -6.99 -22.44
C PRO A 432 14.59 -5.57 -22.15
N ALA A 433 14.32 -4.61 -23.05
CA ALA A 433 14.69 -3.22 -22.83
C ALA A 433 13.98 -2.60 -21.61
N ASP A 434 12.67 -2.85 -21.44
CA ASP A 434 11.90 -2.38 -20.28
C ASP A 434 12.37 -3.12 -19.01
N ARG A 435 12.53 -4.45 -19.09
CA ARG A 435 13.02 -5.29 -17.99
C ARG A 435 14.37 -4.80 -17.46
N ASP A 436 15.36 -4.64 -18.34
CA ASP A 436 16.73 -4.26 -17.97
C ASP A 436 16.80 -2.84 -17.41
N LEU A 437 16.04 -1.91 -17.99
CA LEU A 437 15.94 -0.54 -17.49
C LEU A 437 15.41 -0.51 -16.05
N TYR A 438 14.25 -1.11 -15.82
CA TYR A 438 13.55 -1.00 -14.54
C TYR A 438 14.18 -1.85 -13.44
N LEU A 439 14.70 -3.04 -13.75
CA LEU A 439 15.47 -3.81 -12.77
C LEU A 439 16.84 -3.17 -12.48
N GLY A 440 17.44 -2.48 -13.46
CA GLY A 440 18.66 -1.69 -13.27
C GLY A 440 18.49 -0.54 -12.27
N VAL A 441 17.31 0.07 -12.20
CA VAL A 441 16.99 1.08 -11.17
C VAL A 441 17.03 0.48 -9.77
N ILE A 442 16.47 -0.72 -9.58
CA ILE A 442 16.49 -1.42 -8.29
C ILE A 442 17.92 -1.84 -7.93
N GLU A 443 18.69 -2.34 -8.90
CA GLU A 443 20.10 -2.68 -8.69
C GLU A 443 20.92 -1.47 -8.22
N GLU A 444 20.76 -0.32 -8.88
CA GLU A 444 21.49 0.90 -8.52
C GLU A 444 21.09 1.45 -7.15
N ARG A 445 19.81 1.37 -6.77
CA ARG A 445 19.36 1.68 -5.40
C ARG A 445 20.09 0.81 -4.39
N CYS A 446 20.16 -0.51 -4.62
CA CYS A 446 20.88 -1.44 -3.75
C CYS A 446 22.38 -1.15 -3.71
N ARG A 447 23.02 -0.90 -4.86
CA ARG A 447 24.46 -0.61 -4.97
C ARG A 447 24.84 0.66 -4.21
N ARG A 448 24.00 1.69 -4.28
CA ARG A 448 24.22 2.98 -3.63
C ARG A 448 23.68 3.04 -2.20
N ARG A 449 22.86 2.07 -1.81
CA ARG A 449 22.07 2.07 -0.56
C ARG A 449 21.23 3.34 -0.42
N VAL A 450 20.54 3.72 -1.50
CA VAL A 450 19.67 4.89 -1.53
C VAL A 450 18.27 4.50 -1.98
N ASN A 451 17.28 4.88 -1.19
CA ASN A 451 15.86 4.94 -1.55
C ASN A 451 15.29 6.32 -1.14
N GLY A 452 13.98 6.50 -1.29
CA GLY A 452 13.31 7.75 -0.93
C GLY A 452 13.50 8.17 0.53
N ALA A 453 13.41 7.22 1.46
CA ALA A 453 13.60 7.49 2.88
C ALA A 453 15.03 7.90 3.22
N THR A 454 16.04 7.21 2.66
CA THR A 454 17.45 7.57 2.85
C THR A 454 17.74 8.96 2.29
N TRP A 455 17.22 9.29 1.10
CA TRP A 455 17.43 10.60 0.49
C TRP A 455 16.79 11.73 1.30
N GLN A 456 15.55 11.53 1.77
CA GLN A 456 14.83 12.51 2.58
C GLN A 456 15.58 12.80 3.89
N ALA A 457 15.96 11.77 4.64
CA ALA A 457 16.69 11.91 5.91
C ALA A 457 18.03 12.62 5.72
N ALA A 458 18.81 12.21 4.71
CA ALA A 458 20.12 12.82 4.44
C ALA A 458 20.00 14.30 4.00
N THR A 459 18.99 14.63 3.19
CA THR A 459 18.74 16.01 2.76
C THR A 459 18.27 16.89 3.92
N PHE A 460 17.40 16.36 4.78
CA PHE A 460 16.95 17.05 6.00
C PHE A 460 18.11 17.35 6.96
N HIS A 461 18.96 16.37 7.26
CA HIS A 461 20.12 16.60 8.14
C HIS A 461 21.10 17.61 7.56
N ARG A 462 21.38 17.57 6.24
CA ARG A 462 22.23 18.61 5.61
C ARG A 462 21.62 20.00 5.69
N ALA A 463 20.30 20.12 5.66
CA ALA A 463 19.63 21.40 5.85
C ALA A 463 19.78 21.91 7.31
N LEU A 464 19.69 21.03 8.30
CA LEU A 464 19.97 21.35 9.70
C LEU A 464 21.42 21.78 9.91
N ASP A 465 22.38 21.06 9.33
CA ASP A 465 23.82 21.36 9.42
C ASP A 465 24.17 22.73 8.83
N ARG A 466 23.38 23.19 7.85
CA ARG A 466 23.45 24.54 7.25
C ARG A 466 22.75 25.63 8.08
N GLY A 467 22.19 25.29 9.23
CA GLY A 467 21.60 26.23 10.19
C GLY A 467 20.10 26.48 10.01
N LEU A 468 19.40 25.73 9.15
CA LEU A 468 17.93 25.84 9.08
C LEU A 468 17.30 25.26 10.37
N GLY A 469 16.26 25.92 10.86
CA GLY A 469 15.39 25.34 11.89
C GLY A 469 14.65 24.12 11.35
N ARG A 470 14.19 23.22 12.24
CA ARG A 470 13.57 21.94 11.88
C ARG A 470 12.41 22.06 10.90
N GLU A 471 11.44 22.93 11.20
CA GLU A 471 10.27 23.12 10.32
C GLU A 471 10.68 23.65 8.94
N ALA A 472 11.59 24.63 8.91
CA ALA A 472 12.14 25.16 7.66
C ALA A 472 12.92 24.10 6.87
N ALA A 473 13.64 23.20 7.54
CA ALA A 473 14.38 22.10 6.93
C ALA A 473 13.43 21.04 6.31
N LEU A 474 12.33 20.69 6.99
CA LEU A 474 11.30 19.78 6.46
C LEU A 474 10.61 20.38 5.24
N ALA A 475 10.22 21.66 5.31
CA ALA A 475 9.62 22.37 4.19
C ALA A 475 10.59 22.47 3.00
N ALA A 476 11.87 22.79 3.25
CA ALA A 476 12.89 22.83 2.19
C ALA A 476 13.16 21.45 1.56
N THR A 477 13.19 20.39 2.37
CA THR A 477 13.32 19.01 1.90
C THR A 477 12.13 18.61 1.03
N THR A 478 10.91 18.97 1.44
CA THR A 478 9.67 18.70 0.69
C THR A 478 9.66 19.43 -0.65
N ARG A 479 10.05 20.71 -0.68
CA ARG A 479 10.18 21.46 -1.95
C ARG A 479 11.19 20.82 -2.89
N ARG A 480 12.37 20.46 -2.36
CA ARG A 480 13.42 19.81 -3.16
C ARG A 480 13.00 18.45 -3.68
N TYR A 481 12.29 17.68 -2.86
CA TYR A 481 11.73 16.38 -3.23
C TYR A 481 10.75 16.52 -4.41
N ARG A 482 9.83 17.49 -4.34
CA ARG A 482 8.89 17.76 -5.43
C ARG A 482 9.61 18.17 -6.72
N GLU A 483 10.57 19.09 -6.63
CA GLU A 483 11.36 19.54 -7.79
C GLU A 483 12.06 18.38 -8.51
N LEU A 484 12.69 17.47 -7.76
CA LEU A 484 13.37 16.30 -8.33
C LEU A 484 12.38 15.24 -8.84
N THR A 485 11.21 15.13 -8.21
CA THR A 485 10.12 14.28 -8.69
C THR A 485 9.63 14.72 -10.06
N GLU A 486 9.48 16.03 -10.28
CA GLU A 486 9.07 16.63 -11.55
C GLU A 486 10.12 16.43 -12.66
N GLN A 487 11.41 16.42 -12.32
CA GLN A 487 12.48 16.07 -13.27
C GLN A 487 12.38 14.61 -13.73
N GLY A 488 11.92 13.73 -12.86
CA GLY A 488 11.55 12.35 -13.19
C GLY A 488 12.71 11.36 -13.28
N ASP A 489 13.93 11.78 -12.91
CA ASP A 489 15.07 10.88 -12.71
C ASP A 489 14.84 9.99 -11.47
N PRO A 490 15.28 8.73 -11.45
CA PRO A 490 15.06 7.84 -10.32
C PRO A 490 15.87 8.28 -9.08
N VAL A 491 15.32 8.09 -7.89
CA VAL A 491 15.85 8.65 -6.62
C VAL A 491 17.33 8.34 -6.33
N HIS A 492 17.87 7.24 -6.83
CA HIS A 492 19.27 6.87 -6.61
C HIS A 492 20.28 7.79 -7.33
N THR A 493 19.82 8.60 -8.28
CA THR A 493 20.63 9.59 -9.01
C THR A 493 20.57 10.98 -8.36
N TRP A 494 19.61 11.22 -7.46
CA TRP A 494 19.35 12.54 -6.94
C TRP A 494 20.53 13.09 -6.11
N PRO A 495 20.88 14.37 -6.27
CA PRO A 495 21.85 15.01 -5.39
C PRO A 495 21.26 15.15 -3.98
N VAL A 496 22.07 14.88 -2.96
CA VAL A 496 21.67 15.00 -1.56
C VAL A 496 21.90 16.43 -1.06
N GLY A 497 20.90 17.01 -0.40
CA GLY A 497 20.95 18.36 0.16
C GLY A 497 20.25 19.40 -0.72
N LEU A 498 20.18 20.63 -0.20
CA LEU A 498 19.56 21.77 -0.88
C LEU A 498 20.53 22.40 -1.89
N PRO A 499 20.03 22.97 -3.01
CA PRO A 499 20.84 23.76 -3.93
C PRO A 499 21.62 24.84 -3.17
N GLU A 500 22.85 25.13 -3.61
CA GLU A 500 23.57 26.29 -3.08
C GLU A 500 22.86 27.57 -3.54
N PRO A 501 22.81 28.63 -2.71
CA PRO A 501 22.32 29.93 -3.17
C PRO A 501 23.19 30.37 -4.35
N VAL A 502 22.56 30.71 -5.47
CA VAL A 502 23.28 31.36 -6.59
C VAL A 502 23.90 32.64 -6.01
N PRO A 503 25.23 32.82 -6.07
CA PRO A 503 25.86 34.05 -5.58
C PRO A 503 25.22 35.23 -6.33
N THR A 504 24.60 36.15 -5.59
CA THR A 504 24.19 37.43 -6.17
C THR A 504 25.46 38.17 -6.58
N ALA A 505 25.69 38.28 -7.89
CA ALA A 505 26.80 39.01 -8.49
C ALA A 505 26.69 40.52 -8.27
#